data_AF-A0A517N282-F1
#
_entry.id   AF-A0A517N282-F1
#
_cell.length_a   1.000
_cell.length_b   1.000
_cell.length_c   1.000
_cell.angle_alpha   90.00
_cell.angle_beta   90.00
_cell.angle_gamma   90.00
#
_symmetry.space_group_name_H-M   'P 1'
#
loop_
_entity.id
_entity.type
_entity.pdbx_description
1 polymer ?
#
loop_
_entity_poly.entity_id
_entity_poly.type
_entity_poly.pdbx_seq_one_letter_code
_entity_poly.pdbx_strand_id
1 'polypeptide(L)'
;MVIPQANLVIPLMLPFSWTLFYFGAVTFSIAGMAYWFFCPTLIRDFDSFEGFERSGRGFRYIPDLIWAEYDGGASDPDKTFSERIRDHEVNMLMLSYSYVRDFVHPDDWPKAPPDFADWSFEHMDANRRSESNVLDIRELTVLPEKKGEAFWYVHAHFEENSYRLRQFCLVSFLISYGCFSYVAIQGFWYVSKTIL
;
A
#
# COMPACT_ATOMS: atom_id res chain seq x y z
N MET A 1 -52.64 46.90 24.70
CA MET A 1 -52.55 45.43 24.66
C MET A 1 -51.09 45.09 24.38
N VAL A 2 -50.33 44.75 25.43
CA VAL A 2 -48.87 44.50 25.32
C VAL A 2 -48.70 43.01 25.09
N ILE A 3 -48.19 42.61 23.93
CA ILE A 3 -47.86 41.22 23.65
C ILE A 3 -46.57 40.92 24.41
N PRO A 4 -46.56 39.99 25.39
CA PRO A 4 -45.33 39.63 26.09
C PRO A 4 -44.36 39.04 25.07
N GLN A 5 -43.21 39.70 24.92
CA GLN A 5 -42.09 39.18 24.13
C GLN A 5 -41.53 37.97 24.89
N ALA A 6 -41.97 36.77 24.51
CA ALA A 6 -41.35 35.55 24.99
C ALA A 6 -39.94 35.50 24.39
N ASN A 7 -38.94 35.91 25.19
CA ASN A 7 -37.54 35.73 24.86
C ASN A 7 -37.26 34.22 24.84
N LEU A 8 -37.39 33.61 23.67
CA LEU A 8 -36.99 32.23 23.44
C LEU A 8 -35.46 32.19 23.46
N VAL A 9 -34.88 32.01 24.65
CA VAL A 9 -33.45 31.75 24.81
C VAL A 9 -33.23 30.32 24.35
N ILE A 10 -32.93 30.13 23.07
CA ILE A 10 -32.50 28.85 22.54
C ILE A 10 -31.08 28.63 23.07
N PRO A 11 -30.83 27.68 23.99
CA PRO A 11 -29.47 27.37 24.39
C PRO A 11 -28.74 26.83 23.16
N LEU A 12 -27.83 27.62 22.59
CA LEU A 12 -26.93 27.25 21.49
C LEU A 12 -25.91 26.17 21.89
N MET A 13 -26.01 25.65 23.12
CA MET A 13 -25.19 24.57 23.62
C MET A 13 -25.71 23.28 23.00
N LEU A 14 -25.09 22.85 21.90
CA LEU A 14 -25.43 21.58 21.29
C LEU A 14 -25.26 20.45 22.31
N PRO A 15 -26.18 19.48 22.34
CA PRO A 15 -26.21 18.41 23.33
C PRO A 15 -25.10 17.37 23.14
N PHE A 16 -24.20 17.58 22.18
CA PHE A 16 -23.08 16.69 21.94
C PHE A 16 -21.75 17.39 22.18
N SER A 17 -20.77 16.58 22.56
CA SER A 17 -19.42 17.06 22.80
C SER A 17 -18.72 17.42 21.49
N TRP A 18 -18.51 18.71 21.26
CA TRP A 18 -17.71 19.21 20.13
C TRP A 18 -16.29 18.66 20.13
N THR A 19 -15.71 18.41 21.30
CA THR A 19 -14.36 17.84 21.39
C THR A 19 -14.30 16.42 20.87
N LEU A 20 -15.34 15.61 21.13
CA LEU A 20 -15.40 14.22 20.66
C LEU A 20 -15.64 14.15 19.15
N PHE A 21 -16.49 15.04 18.63
CA PHE A 21 -16.71 15.19 17.20
C PHE A 21 -15.42 15.61 16.48
N TYR A 22 -14.72 16.63 16.99
CA TYR A 22 -13.45 17.09 16.44
C TYR A 22 -12.38 16.00 16.48
N PHE A 23 -12.26 15.29 17.61
CA PHE A 23 -11.33 14.16 17.74
C PHE A 23 -11.61 13.07 16.71
N GLY A 24 -12.89 12.69 16.50
CA GLY A 24 -13.28 11.72 15.49
C GLY A 24 -12.87 12.14 14.07
N ALA A 25 -13.06 13.42 13.73
CA ALA A 25 -12.71 13.98 12.43
C ALA A 25 -11.19 14.07 12.20
N VAL A 26 -10.41 14.46 13.21
CA VAL A 26 -8.94 14.49 13.14
C VAL A 26 -8.40 13.07 12.97
N THR A 27 -8.89 12.11 13.76
CA THR A 27 -8.44 10.72 13.69
C THR A 27 -8.76 10.10 12.32
N PHE A 28 -9.93 10.40 11.76
CA PHE A 28 -10.31 10.00 10.39
C PHE A 28 -9.33 10.57 9.35
N SER A 29 -9.02 11.87 9.48
CA SER A 29 -8.14 12.57 8.53
C SER A 29 -6.72 12.02 8.59
N ILE A 30 -6.19 11.76 9.78
CA ILE A 30 -4.87 11.16 9.98
C ILE A 30 -4.84 9.73 9.41
N ALA A 31 -5.90 8.94 9.62
CA ALA A 31 -5.99 7.59 9.05
C ALA A 31 -5.98 7.63 7.51
N GLY A 32 -6.75 8.54 6.91
CA GLY A 32 -6.78 8.72 5.46
C GLY A 32 -5.44 9.20 4.90
N MET A 33 -4.76 10.14 5.58
CA MET A 33 -3.43 10.60 5.20
C MET A 33 -2.41 9.48 5.31
N ALA A 34 -2.38 8.75 6.43
CA ALA A 34 -1.49 7.62 6.61
C ALA A 34 -1.70 6.57 5.52
N TYR A 35 -2.95 6.22 5.23
CA TYR A 35 -3.25 5.33 4.12
C TYR A 35 -2.73 5.87 2.78
N TRP A 36 -2.91 7.17 2.50
CA TRP A 36 -2.46 7.74 1.23
C TRP A 36 -0.93 7.77 1.06
N PHE A 37 -0.19 8.05 2.13
CA PHE A 37 1.27 8.15 2.12
C PHE A 37 1.97 6.79 2.16
N PHE A 38 1.40 5.82 2.87
CA PHE A 38 2.06 4.54 3.13
C PHE A 38 1.45 3.37 2.33
N CYS A 39 0.28 3.53 1.69
CA CYS A 39 -0.26 2.48 0.83
C CYS A 39 0.47 2.49 -0.51
N PRO A 40 1.03 1.35 -0.95
CA PRO A 40 1.68 1.23 -2.25
C PRO A 40 0.73 1.67 -3.36
N THR A 41 1.24 2.45 -4.31
CA THR A 41 0.42 2.96 -5.43
C THR A 41 -0.20 1.85 -6.27
N LEU A 42 0.42 0.66 -6.30
CA LEU A 42 -0.16 -0.52 -6.97
C LEU A 42 -1.50 -0.94 -6.35
N ILE A 43 -1.57 -1.05 -5.03
CA ILE A 43 -2.78 -1.47 -4.31
C ILE A 43 -3.82 -0.35 -4.36
N ARG A 44 -3.38 0.90 -4.22
CA ARG A 44 -4.28 2.04 -4.14
C ARG A 44 -4.98 2.35 -5.47
N ASP A 45 -4.24 2.23 -6.58
CA ASP A 45 -4.74 2.67 -7.89
C ASP A 45 -5.35 1.51 -8.69
N PHE A 46 -5.08 0.24 -8.34
CA PHE A 46 -5.51 -0.93 -9.12
C PHE A 46 -6.06 -2.08 -8.25
N ASP A 47 -7.37 -2.10 -8.06
CA ASP A 47 -8.06 -3.20 -7.37
C ASP A 47 -8.17 -4.48 -8.22
N SER A 48 -7.98 -4.38 -9.54
CA SER A 48 -8.11 -5.50 -10.46
C SER A 48 -7.09 -5.45 -11.58
N PHE A 49 -6.72 -6.64 -12.08
CA PHE A 49 -5.82 -6.77 -13.22
C PHE A 49 -6.33 -6.03 -14.48
N GLU A 50 -7.65 -6.08 -14.73
CA GLU A 50 -8.25 -5.37 -15.88
C GLU A 50 -8.10 -3.85 -15.75
N GLY A 51 -8.22 -3.31 -14.52
CA GLY A 51 -7.96 -1.89 -14.25
C GLY A 51 -6.51 -1.51 -14.50
N PHE A 52 -5.58 -2.37 -14.08
CA PHE A 52 -4.15 -2.21 -14.37
C PHE A 52 -3.85 -2.24 -15.86
N GLU A 53 -4.39 -3.21 -16.61
CA GLU A 53 -4.16 -3.33 -18.05
C GLU A 53 -4.74 -2.14 -18.83
N ARG A 54 -5.95 -1.69 -18.47
CA ARG A 54 -6.59 -0.50 -19.07
C ARG A 54 -5.81 0.80 -18.82
N SER A 55 -5.02 0.85 -17.75
CA SER A 55 -4.20 2.04 -17.45
C SER A 55 -3.09 2.29 -18.47
N GLY A 56 -2.75 1.29 -19.30
CA GLY A 56 -1.72 1.40 -20.33
C GLY A 56 -0.29 1.54 -19.81
N ARG A 57 -0.07 1.50 -18.48
CA ARG A 57 1.27 1.62 -17.88
C ARG A 57 2.16 0.40 -18.17
N GLY A 58 1.53 -0.75 -18.42
CA GLY A 58 2.21 -2.00 -18.79
C GLY A 58 3.05 -2.62 -17.66
N PHE A 59 3.55 -3.83 -17.90
CA PHE A 59 4.38 -4.57 -16.91
C PHE A 59 5.73 -3.91 -16.62
N ARG A 60 6.19 -2.99 -17.48
CA ARG A 60 7.39 -2.17 -17.24
C ARG A 60 7.28 -1.30 -15.99
N TYR A 61 6.07 -0.98 -15.56
CA TYR A 61 5.84 -0.15 -14.37
C TYR A 61 6.03 -0.94 -13.05
N ILE A 62 5.91 -2.27 -13.07
CA ILE A 62 5.98 -3.09 -11.86
C ILE A 62 7.37 -3.08 -11.21
N PRO A 63 8.49 -3.25 -11.95
CA PRO A 63 9.82 -3.10 -11.37
C PRO A 63 10.03 -1.73 -10.75
N ASP A 64 9.65 -0.65 -11.45
CA ASP A 64 9.84 0.72 -10.97
C ASP A 64 9.06 0.99 -9.66
N LEU A 65 7.88 0.39 -9.51
CA LEU A 65 7.10 0.42 -8.26
C LEU A 65 7.78 -0.31 -7.10
N ILE A 66 8.34 -1.49 -7.37
CA ILE A 66 9.04 -2.29 -6.36
C ILE A 66 10.27 -1.52 -5.86
N TRP A 67 10.99 -0.86 -6.76
CA TRP A 67 12.13 -0.01 -6.39
C TRP A 67 11.71 1.22 -5.57
N ALA A 68 10.67 1.93 -5.98
CA ALA A 68 10.21 3.15 -5.30
C ALA A 68 9.72 2.91 -3.87
N GLU A 69 9.03 1.80 -3.61
CA GLU A 69 8.57 1.44 -2.26
C GLU A 69 9.75 1.12 -1.33
N TYR A 70 10.81 0.51 -1.87
CA TYR A 70 11.94 0.07 -1.06
C TYR A 70 12.86 1.21 -0.63
N ASP A 71 13.09 2.20 -1.51
CA ASP A 71 13.85 3.41 -1.18
C ASP A 71 13.17 4.23 -0.06
N GLY A 72 11.84 4.16 0.07
CA GLY A 72 11.08 4.82 1.13
C GLY A 72 11.17 4.16 2.51
N GLY A 73 11.61 2.90 2.60
CA GLY A 73 11.60 2.08 3.82
C GLY A 73 12.93 2.01 4.59
N ALA A 74 14.00 2.61 4.09
CA ALA A 74 15.34 2.52 4.69
C ALA A 74 15.51 3.48 5.90
N SER A 75 14.88 3.14 7.03
CA SER A 75 15.08 3.83 8.32
C SER A 75 15.38 2.86 9.46
N ASP A 76 16.32 1.94 9.24
CA ASP A 76 17.04 1.34 10.36
C ASP A 76 18.52 1.78 10.20
N PRO A 77 19.09 2.51 11.17
CA PRO A 77 20.42 3.12 11.05
C PRO A 77 21.57 2.14 11.35
N ASP A 78 21.28 0.93 11.85
CA ASP A 78 22.28 0.09 12.53
C ASP A 78 22.83 -1.07 11.68
N LYS A 79 22.34 -1.21 10.44
CA LYS A 79 22.90 -2.16 9.46
C LYS A 79 23.52 -1.40 8.31
N THR A 80 24.77 -1.73 8.01
CA THR A 80 25.53 -1.21 6.87
C THR A 80 24.70 -1.33 5.60
N PHE A 81 24.52 -0.23 4.87
CA PHE A 81 23.76 -0.16 3.61
C PHE A 81 24.08 -1.32 2.65
N SER A 82 25.36 -1.74 2.62
CA SER A 82 25.88 -2.85 1.83
C SER A 82 25.41 -4.25 2.26
N GLU A 83 25.04 -4.47 3.53
CA GLU A 83 24.51 -5.76 4.01
C GLU A 83 23.01 -5.87 3.77
N ARG A 84 22.29 -4.74 3.87
CA ARG A 84 20.87 -4.68 3.50
C ARG A 84 20.69 -4.95 2.02
N ILE A 85 21.46 -4.28 1.15
CA ILE A 85 21.41 -4.53 -0.30
C ILE A 85 21.74 -5.98 -0.63
N ARG A 86 22.65 -6.64 0.10
CA ARG A 86 23.07 -8.02 -0.16
C ARG A 86 21.97 -9.04 0.09
N ASP A 87 21.29 -8.95 1.24
CA ASP A 87 20.16 -9.85 1.55
C ASP A 87 18.91 -9.52 0.74
N HIS A 88 18.81 -8.28 0.22
CA HIS A 88 17.63 -7.78 -0.48
C HIS A 88 17.69 -7.93 -2.00
N GLU A 89 18.84 -7.69 -2.63
CA GLU A 89 19.06 -8.04 -4.04
C GLU A 89 18.89 -9.54 -4.23
N VAL A 90 19.33 -10.37 -3.30
CA VAL A 90 19.17 -11.82 -3.44
C VAL A 90 17.73 -12.27 -3.26
N ASN A 91 16.94 -11.68 -2.35
CA ASN A 91 15.51 -11.99 -2.25
C ASN A 91 14.71 -11.44 -3.42
N MET A 92 15.04 -10.24 -3.90
CA MET A 92 14.33 -9.62 -5.03
C MET A 92 14.72 -10.28 -6.36
N LEU A 93 15.99 -10.68 -6.52
CA LEU A 93 16.45 -11.49 -7.63
C LEU A 93 15.94 -12.93 -7.52
N MET A 94 15.73 -13.49 -6.33
CA MET A 94 15.08 -14.81 -6.16
C MET A 94 13.58 -14.76 -6.42
N LEU A 95 12.90 -13.69 -6.01
CA LEU A 95 11.51 -13.42 -6.35
C LEU A 95 11.41 -13.20 -7.85
N SER A 96 12.25 -12.33 -8.44
CA SER A 96 12.29 -12.12 -9.88
C SER A 96 12.74 -13.38 -10.61
N TYR A 97 13.61 -14.23 -10.08
CA TYR A 97 14.12 -15.43 -10.73
C TYR A 97 13.12 -16.60 -10.68
N SER A 98 12.50 -16.87 -9.54
CA SER A 98 11.38 -17.82 -9.45
C SER A 98 10.20 -17.35 -10.31
N TYR A 99 9.92 -16.05 -10.32
CA TYR A 99 8.90 -15.42 -11.14
C TYR A 99 9.26 -15.34 -12.64
N VAL A 100 10.52 -15.14 -13.02
CA VAL A 100 10.93 -15.09 -14.44
C VAL A 100 10.99 -16.51 -15.00
N ARG A 101 11.45 -17.49 -14.21
CA ARG A 101 11.54 -18.89 -14.64
C ARG A 101 10.19 -19.49 -15.02
N ASP A 102 9.15 -19.24 -14.23
CA ASP A 102 7.84 -19.88 -14.46
C ASP A 102 6.98 -19.16 -15.51
N PHE A 103 7.36 -17.94 -15.90
CA PHE A 103 6.51 -17.03 -16.69
C PHE A 103 7.13 -16.55 -18.01
N VAL A 104 8.40 -16.88 -18.25
CA VAL A 104 9.12 -16.53 -19.49
C VAL A 104 9.12 -17.71 -20.44
N HIS A 105 9.02 -17.41 -21.74
CA HIS A 105 9.00 -18.43 -22.78
C HIS A 105 10.28 -19.28 -22.72
N PRO A 106 10.19 -20.63 -22.78
CA PRO A 106 11.35 -21.51 -22.71
C PRO A 106 12.40 -21.22 -23.77
N ASP A 107 12.00 -20.69 -24.93
CA ASP A 107 12.91 -20.37 -26.04
C ASP A 107 13.69 -19.06 -25.84
N ASP A 108 13.22 -18.18 -24.95
CA ASP A 108 13.94 -16.96 -24.55
C ASP A 108 14.86 -17.20 -23.34
N TRP A 109 14.62 -18.29 -22.60
CA TRP A 109 15.46 -18.75 -21.49
C TRP A 109 16.93 -19.09 -21.87
N PRO A 110 17.25 -19.77 -22.98
CA PRO A 110 18.63 -20.14 -23.35
C PRO A 110 19.55 -18.96 -23.73
N LYS A 111 19.03 -17.71 -23.76
CA LYS A 111 19.87 -16.51 -23.85
C LYS A 111 20.36 -16.01 -22.48
N ALA A 112 19.80 -16.53 -21.39
CA ALA A 112 20.38 -16.38 -20.06
C ALA A 112 21.67 -17.22 -19.98
N PRO A 113 22.77 -16.71 -19.41
CA PRO A 113 24.03 -17.43 -19.33
C PRO A 113 23.85 -18.87 -18.79
N PRO A 114 24.47 -19.88 -19.43
CA PRO A 114 24.21 -21.30 -19.14
C PRO A 114 24.58 -21.76 -17.72
N ASP A 115 25.28 -20.93 -16.93
CA ASP A 115 25.82 -21.29 -15.62
C ASP A 115 25.00 -20.76 -14.42
N PHE A 116 23.80 -20.21 -14.63
CA PHE A 116 22.99 -19.64 -13.54
C PHE A 116 22.47 -20.65 -12.51
N ALA A 117 22.46 -21.95 -12.84
CA ALA A 117 22.06 -23.00 -11.89
C ALA A 117 23.11 -23.25 -10.79
N ASP A 118 24.35 -22.75 -10.96
CA ASP A 118 25.49 -22.96 -10.05
C ASP A 118 26.00 -21.65 -9.42
N TRP A 119 25.21 -20.56 -9.51
CA TRP A 119 25.53 -19.29 -8.84
C TRP A 119 25.36 -19.43 -7.32
N SER A 120 26.39 -19.98 -6.67
CA SER A 120 26.62 -19.74 -5.25
C SER A 120 26.82 -18.24 -5.02
N PHE A 121 26.44 -17.74 -3.84
CA PHE A 121 26.52 -16.32 -3.43
C PHE A 121 27.87 -15.64 -3.81
N GLU A 122 28.96 -16.40 -3.88
CA GLU A 122 30.31 -15.90 -4.23
C GLU A 122 30.46 -15.46 -5.71
N HIS A 123 29.66 -16.00 -6.65
CA HIS A 123 29.76 -15.64 -8.06
C HIS A 123 29.00 -14.35 -8.43
N MET A 124 28.02 -13.92 -7.61
CA MET A 124 27.30 -12.66 -7.82
C MET A 124 28.18 -11.43 -7.58
N ASP A 125 29.13 -11.48 -6.63
CA ASP A 125 30.03 -10.36 -6.35
C ASP A 125 31.12 -10.19 -7.43
N ALA A 126 31.50 -11.26 -8.12
CA ALA A 126 32.50 -11.21 -9.19
C ALA A 126 31.95 -10.59 -10.49
N ASN A 127 30.66 -10.82 -10.79
CA ASN A 127 30.01 -10.31 -12.00
C ASN A 127 29.51 -8.86 -11.84
N ARG A 128 29.57 -8.30 -10.63
CA ARG A 128 29.19 -6.92 -10.28
C ARG A 128 30.01 -5.83 -11.01
N ARG A 129 31.20 -6.17 -11.53
CA ARG A 129 32.02 -5.23 -12.34
C ARG A 129 31.70 -5.26 -13.83
N SER A 130 30.85 -6.18 -14.28
CA SER A 130 30.39 -6.30 -15.67
C SER A 130 28.94 -5.83 -15.77
N GLU A 131 28.70 -4.54 -15.50
CA GLU A 131 27.38 -3.87 -15.52
C GLU A 131 26.62 -3.92 -16.87
N SER A 132 27.09 -4.63 -17.91
CA SER A 132 26.48 -4.61 -19.24
C SER A 132 25.63 -5.82 -19.62
N ASN A 133 25.57 -6.88 -18.79
CA ASN A 133 24.90 -8.14 -19.14
C ASN A 133 23.89 -8.63 -18.10
N VAL A 134 23.46 -7.78 -17.17
CA VAL A 134 22.18 -8.02 -16.49
C VAL A 134 21.14 -7.82 -17.59
N LEU A 135 20.64 -8.93 -18.16
CA LEU A 135 19.51 -8.95 -19.07
C LEU A 135 18.52 -7.89 -18.59
N ASP A 136 18.27 -6.87 -19.41
CA ASP A 136 17.34 -5.82 -19.04
C ASP A 136 15.99 -6.50 -18.84
N ILE A 137 15.61 -6.73 -17.57
CA ILE A 137 14.37 -7.41 -17.19
C ILE A 137 13.16 -6.67 -17.81
N ARG A 138 13.37 -5.40 -18.22
CA ARG A 138 12.42 -4.56 -18.97
C ARG A 138 12.17 -5.01 -20.41
N GLU A 139 12.97 -5.91 -20.95
CA GLU A 139 12.84 -6.52 -22.28
C GLU A 139 12.31 -7.96 -22.24
N LEU A 140 12.21 -8.58 -21.05
CA LEU A 140 11.60 -9.91 -20.94
C LEU A 140 10.09 -9.80 -21.17
N THR A 141 9.68 -10.25 -22.36
CA THR A 141 8.28 -10.32 -22.76
C THR A 141 7.54 -11.32 -21.88
N VAL A 142 6.83 -10.82 -20.85
CA VAL A 142 5.92 -11.66 -20.07
C VAL A 142 4.84 -12.22 -21.00
N LEU A 143 4.65 -13.54 -20.98
CA LEU A 143 3.65 -14.22 -21.79
C LEU A 143 2.27 -13.58 -21.57
N PRO A 144 1.56 -13.19 -22.63
CA PRO A 144 0.29 -12.49 -22.51
C PRO A 144 -0.73 -13.29 -21.69
N GLU A 145 -0.72 -14.61 -21.77
CA GLU A 145 -1.59 -15.49 -21.00
C GLU A 145 -1.32 -15.49 -19.49
N LYS A 146 -0.10 -15.17 -19.03
CA LYS A 146 0.26 -15.22 -17.61
C LYS A 146 0.40 -13.88 -16.92
N LYS A 147 0.17 -12.77 -17.64
CA LYS A 147 0.19 -11.41 -17.06
C LYS A 147 -0.72 -11.26 -15.85
N GLY A 148 -1.91 -11.86 -15.89
CA GLY A 148 -2.85 -11.80 -14.77
C GLY A 148 -2.29 -12.43 -13.49
N GLU A 149 -1.73 -13.63 -13.58
CA GLU A 149 -1.10 -14.34 -12.45
C GLU A 149 0.08 -13.55 -11.90
N ALA A 150 0.90 -13.01 -12.80
CA ALA A 150 2.04 -12.16 -12.51
C ALA A 150 1.65 -10.90 -11.72
N PHE A 151 0.53 -10.25 -12.08
CA PHE A 151 -0.02 -9.11 -11.34
C PHE A 151 -0.48 -9.52 -9.94
N TRP A 152 -1.27 -10.59 -9.83
CA TRP A 152 -1.82 -11.03 -8.54
C TRP A 152 -0.75 -11.49 -7.56
N TYR A 153 0.33 -12.09 -8.06
CA TYR A 153 1.48 -12.45 -7.24
C TYR A 153 2.12 -11.22 -6.58
N VAL A 154 2.43 -10.20 -7.38
CA VAL A 154 3.02 -8.95 -6.88
C VAL A 154 2.05 -8.23 -5.95
N HIS A 155 0.77 -8.18 -6.32
CA HIS A 155 -0.28 -7.60 -5.49
C HIS A 155 -0.37 -8.30 -4.12
N ALA A 156 -0.39 -9.63 -4.10
CA ALA A 156 -0.42 -10.44 -2.86
C ALA A 156 0.82 -10.19 -1.99
N HIS A 157 1.99 -10.04 -2.61
CA HIS A 157 3.22 -9.74 -1.89
C HIS A 157 3.16 -8.36 -1.19
N PHE A 158 2.71 -7.31 -1.90
CA PHE A 158 2.53 -6.00 -1.29
C PHE A 158 1.45 -6.00 -0.21
N GLU A 159 0.40 -6.80 -0.39
CA GLU A 159 -0.67 -6.99 0.57
C GLU A 159 -0.18 -7.64 1.87
N GLU A 160 0.68 -8.67 1.76
CA GLU A 160 1.30 -9.32 2.92
C GLU A 160 2.25 -8.37 3.66
N ASN A 161 3.08 -7.60 2.94
CA ASN A 161 4.01 -6.66 3.58
C ASN A 161 3.29 -5.47 4.27
N SER A 162 2.16 -5.02 3.72
CA SER A 162 1.44 -3.83 4.21
C SER A 162 0.43 -4.12 5.33
N TYR A 163 0.39 -5.35 5.85
CA TYR A 163 -0.66 -5.78 6.79
C TYR A 163 -0.71 -4.94 8.08
N ARG A 164 0.45 -4.53 8.63
CA ARG A 164 0.53 -3.74 9.86
C ARG A 164 -0.06 -2.34 9.69
N LEU A 165 0.26 -1.70 8.57
CA LEU A 165 -0.27 -0.38 8.24
C LEU A 165 -1.79 -0.44 8.05
N ARG A 166 -2.29 -1.46 7.36
CA ARG A 166 -3.73 -1.67 7.18
C ARG A 166 -4.44 -1.87 8.52
N GLN A 167 -3.86 -2.66 9.43
CA GLN A 167 -4.39 -2.81 10.79
C GLN A 167 -4.43 -1.48 11.54
N PHE A 168 -3.37 -0.67 11.47
CA PHE A 168 -3.33 0.65 12.08
C PHE A 168 -4.41 1.59 11.50
N CYS A 169 -4.56 1.63 10.19
CA CYS A 169 -5.59 2.43 9.51
C CYS A 169 -6.99 1.95 9.91
N LEU A 170 -7.22 0.63 9.94
CA LEU A 170 -8.48 0.02 10.32
C LEU A 170 -8.86 0.38 11.77
N VAL A 171 -7.93 0.25 12.72
CA VAL A 171 -8.17 0.64 14.12
C VAL A 171 -8.50 2.13 14.21
N SER A 172 -7.76 2.98 13.49
CA SER A 172 -8.00 4.42 13.48
C SER A 172 -9.39 4.77 12.90
N PHE A 173 -9.80 4.09 11.83
CA PHE A 173 -11.15 4.24 11.28
C PHE A 173 -12.23 3.76 12.26
N LEU A 174 -12.03 2.61 12.92
CA LEU A 174 -12.98 2.11 13.92
C LEU A 174 -13.14 3.08 15.10
N ILE A 175 -12.05 3.67 15.59
CA ILE A 175 -12.10 4.69 16.64
C ILE A 175 -12.91 5.89 16.16
N SER A 176 -12.63 6.39 14.95
CA SER A 176 -13.35 7.52 14.37
C SER A 176 -14.85 7.24 14.22
N TYR A 177 -15.21 6.11 13.63
CA TYR A 177 -16.62 5.69 13.50
C TYR A 177 -17.28 5.51 14.87
N GLY A 178 -16.57 5.01 15.88
CA GLY A 178 -17.05 4.92 17.25
C GLY A 178 -17.38 6.30 17.84
N CYS A 179 -16.49 7.28 17.68
CA CYS A 179 -16.73 8.65 18.12
C CYS A 179 -17.94 9.29 17.42
N PHE A 180 -18.04 9.16 16.09
CA PHE A 180 -19.18 9.70 15.35
C PHE A 180 -20.50 9.03 15.72
N SER A 181 -20.50 7.70 15.87
CA SER A 181 -21.69 6.94 16.28
C SER A 181 -22.16 7.37 17.67
N TYR A 182 -21.22 7.57 18.61
CA TYR A 182 -21.54 8.04 19.94
C TYR A 182 -22.18 9.44 19.92
N VAL A 183 -21.60 10.38 19.17
CA VAL A 183 -22.15 11.74 19.00
C VAL A 183 -23.55 11.70 18.37
N ALA A 184 -23.76 10.85 17.36
CA ALA A 184 -25.06 10.69 16.72
C ALA A 184 -26.12 10.14 17.69
N ILE A 185 -25.77 9.13 18.50
CA ILE A 185 -26.67 8.57 19.52
C ILE A 185 -27.00 9.61 20.60
N GLN A 186 -26.02 10.40 21.06
CA GLN A 186 -26.27 11.49 22.01
C GLN A 186 -27.24 12.53 21.44
N GLY A 187 -27.02 12.94 20.17
CA GLY A 187 -27.90 13.86 19.47
C GLY A 187 -29.33 13.32 19.37
N PHE A 188 -29.48 12.06 18.95
CA PHE A 188 -30.79 11.41 18.82
C PHE A 188 -31.49 11.30 20.18
N TRP A 189 -30.79 10.83 21.21
CA TRP A 189 -31.33 10.67 22.56
C TRP A 189 -31.84 11.99 23.15
N TYR A 190 -31.08 13.07 22.97
CA TYR A 190 -31.49 14.41 23.41
C TYR A 190 -32.75 14.89 22.70
N VAL A 191 -32.83 14.70 21.38
CA VAL A 191 -34.01 15.07 20.59
C VAL A 191 -35.24 14.27 21.03
N SER A 192 -35.11 12.95 21.21
CA SER A 192 -36.21 12.11 21.70
C SER A 192 -36.72 12.57 23.06
N LYS A 193 -35.81 12.93 23.99
CA LYS A 193 -36.18 13.44 25.32
C LYS A 193 -36.85 14.81 25.29
N THR A 194 -36.56 15.63 24.28
CA THR A 194 -37.13 16.98 24.16
C THR A 194 -38.53 16.97 23.54
N ILE A 195 -38.83 15.97 22.70
CA ILE A 195 -40.12 15.83 22.02
C ILE A 195 -41.18 15.11 22.88
N LEU A 196 -40.76 14.17 23.74
CA LEU A 196 -41.61 13.42 24.67
C LEU A 196 -41.85 14.19 25.98
#